data_AF-A0A6G9YTJ0-F1
#
_entry.id   AF-A0A6G9YTJ0-F1
#
_cell.length_a   1.000
_cell.length_b   1.000
_cell.length_c   1.000
_cell.angle_alpha   90.00
_cell.angle_beta   90.00
_cell.angle_gamma   90.00
#
_symmetry.space_group_name_H-M   'P 1'
#
loop_
_entity.id
_entity.type
_entity.pdbx_description
1 polymer ?
#
loop_
_entity_poly.entity_id
_entity_poly.type
_entity_poly.pdbx_seq_one_letter_code
_entity_poly.pdbx_strand_id
1 'polypeptide(L)'
;MATTANVYSAMPKASGAVLRAPLGTPGPSGATDLPNSAFVDCGYVGEGGFTESNTRENEKKKSFGGSTVKVLQKNYTATVKFAFLESTNADVLKAVFGDTNVVPDAKTGDLTVKKNKKVLPHNAWIIDTVDESVGAIRTFIPNGQITAVDDIIKVHSDVIQYTVTMECFEDSSGNNIYEYIHKNS
;
A
#
# COMPACT_ATOMS: atom_id res chain seq x y z
N MET A 1 14.07 -11.40 26.84
CA MET A 1 13.34 -10.44 27.69
C MET A 1 12.61 -9.45 26.80
N ALA A 2 11.42 -8.99 27.21
CA ALA A 2 10.75 -7.88 26.54
C ALA A 2 11.57 -6.58 26.74
N THR A 3 11.60 -5.70 25.75
CA THR A 3 12.29 -4.41 25.80
C THR A 3 11.52 -3.37 25.00
N THR A 4 11.53 -2.12 25.45
CA THR A 4 10.93 -0.99 24.75
C THR A 4 11.61 -0.71 23.41
N ALA A 5 12.88 -1.08 23.24
CA ALA A 5 13.62 -0.97 21.99
C ALA A 5 13.12 -1.92 20.86
N ASN A 6 12.08 -2.72 21.13
CA ASN A 6 11.39 -3.53 20.12
C ASN A 6 9.95 -3.04 19.86
N VAL A 7 9.52 -1.96 20.51
CA VAL A 7 8.19 -1.36 20.34
C VAL A 7 8.33 -0.24 19.34
N TYR A 8 7.65 -0.33 18.21
CA TYR A 8 7.80 0.56 17.07
C TYR A 8 6.53 1.39 16.86
N SER A 9 6.68 2.71 16.69
CA SER A 9 5.61 3.60 16.25
C SER A 9 5.83 3.98 14.79
N ALA A 10 4.95 3.53 13.89
CA ALA A 10 5.03 3.86 12.48
C ALA A 10 4.80 5.36 12.23
N MET A 11 5.88 6.09 11.93
CA MET A 11 5.80 7.47 11.42
C MET A 11 6.16 7.49 9.93
N PRO A 12 5.52 8.32 9.11
CA PRO A 12 5.87 8.43 7.70
C PRO A 12 7.31 8.93 7.54
N LYS A 13 8.03 8.39 6.57
CA LYS A 13 9.35 8.93 6.21
C LYS A 13 9.21 10.32 5.60
N ALA A 14 10.05 11.27 6.04
CA ALA A 14 9.99 12.67 5.59
C ALA A 14 10.20 12.87 4.08
N SER A 15 10.82 11.90 3.39
CA SER A 15 11.09 11.93 1.94
C SER A 15 9.96 11.37 1.08
N GLY A 16 8.76 11.14 1.64
CA GLY A 16 7.67 10.42 1.00
C GLY A 16 7.52 9.01 1.58
N ALA A 17 6.31 8.69 2.03
CA ALA A 17 6.02 7.44 2.72
C ALA A 17 5.43 6.39 1.79
N VAL A 18 4.71 6.77 0.72
CA VAL A 18 4.10 5.81 -0.21
C VAL A 18 4.65 6.06 -1.61
N LEU A 19 5.36 5.08 -2.15
CA LEU A 19 5.93 5.15 -3.49
C LEU A 19 5.24 4.15 -4.41
N ARG A 20 5.09 4.52 -5.68
CA ARG A 20 4.47 3.69 -6.73
C ARG A 20 5.38 3.57 -7.94
N ALA A 21 5.48 2.38 -8.50
CA ALA A 21 6.20 2.10 -9.75
C ALA A 21 5.37 1.21 -10.69
N PRO A 22 5.70 1.14 -11.99
CA PRO A 22 5.16 0.12 -12.89
C PRO A 22 5.31 -1.31 -12.33
N LEU A 23 4.38 -2.20 -12.68
CA LEU A 23 4.50 -3.62 -12.32
C LEU A 23 5.81 -4.21 -12.87
N GLY A 24 6.49 -5.02 -12.06
CA GLY A 24 7.75 -5.67 -12.44
C GLY A 24 9.00 -4.80 -12.22
N THR A 25 8.86 -3.57 -11.73
CA THR A 25 10.01 -2.78 -11.27
C THR A 25 10.74 -3.54 -10.15
N PRO A 26 12.09 -3.68 -10.22
CA PRO A 26 12.86 -4.32 -9.16
C PRO A 26 12.64 -3.66 -7.80
N GLY A 27 12.24 -4.46 -6.82
CA GLY A 27 12.06 -4.02 -5.44
C GLY A 27 13.39 -3.83 -4.70
N PRO A 28 13.36 -3.19 -3.53
CA PRO A 28 14.51 -3.08 -2.64
C PRO A 28 14.84 -4.42 -1.98
N SER A 29 16.04 -4.55 -1.41
CA SER A 29 16.48 -5.74 -0.65
C SER A 29 16.47 -5.53 0.87
N GLY A 30 16.18 -4.31 1.33
CA GLY A 30 16.24 -3.91 2.73
C GLY A 30 15.49 -2.61 3.03
N ALA A 31 15.37 -2.33 4.34
CA ALA A 31 14.58 -1.20 4.85
C ALA A 31 15.19 0.17 4.57
N THR A 32 16.53 0.22 4.44
CA THR A 32 17.30 1.46 4.25
C THR A 32 17.82 1.62 2.83
N ASP A 33 17.58 0.65 1.95
CA ASP A 33 18.02 0.69 0.56
C ASP A 33 17.38 1.86 -0.17
N LEU A 34 18.12 2.46 -1.11
CA LEU A 34 17.54 3.43 -2.02
C LEU A 34 16.60 2.70 -3.00
N PRO A 35 15.31 3.06 -3.08
CA PRO A 35 14.41 2.47 -4.06
C PRO A 35 14.86 2.74 -5.50
N ASN A 36 14.43 1.87 -6.42
CA ASN A 36 14.61 2.11 -7.85
C ASN A 36 14.01 3.48 -8.24
N SER A 37 14.65 4.22 -9.15
CA SER A 37 14.21 5.56 -9.56
C SER A 37 12.84 5.59 -10.27
N ALA A 38 12.31 4.44 -10.69
CA ALA A 38 10.95 4.31 -11.20
C ALA A 38 9.87 4.39 -10.10
N PHE A 39 10.23 4.28 -8.82
CA PHE A 39 9.33 4.55 -7.71
C PHE A 39 9.17 6.05 -7.53
N VAL A 40 7.94 6.52 -7.76
CA VAL A 40 7.55 7.92 -7.62
C VAL A 40 6.76 8.10 -6.34
N ASP A 41 7.05 9.17 -5.61
CA ASP A 41 6.35 9.51 -4.38
C ASP A 41 4.91 9.93 -4.67
N CYS A 42 3.98 9.30 -3.94
CA CYS A 42 2.54 9.58 -4.00
C CYS A 42 2.10 10.49 -2.84
N GLY A 43 3.00 11.26 -2.26
CA GLY A 43 2.68 12.37 -1.37
C GLY A 43 2.19 11.93 0.02
N TYR A 44 1.49 12.84 0.69
CA TYR A 44 1.04 12.62 2.07
C TYR A 44 -0.06 11.57 2.23
N VAL A 45 0.09 10.77 3.29
CA VAL A 45 -0.91 9.83 3.81
C VAL A 45 -1.61 10.42 5.03
N GLY A 46 -2.90 10.12 5.19
CA GLY A 46 -3.73 10.51 6.33
C GLY A 46 -3.17 10.10 7.69
N GLU A 47 -3.64 10.77 8.76
CA GLU A 47 -3.20 10.55 10.15
C GLU A 47 -3.42 9.12 10.66
N GLY A 48 -4.35 8.37 10.05
CA GLY A 48 -4.59 6.96 10.36
C GLY A 48 -3.49 6.01 9.87
N GLY A 49 -2.48 6.51 9.14
CA GLY A 49 -1.42 5.70 8.55
C GLY A 49 -1.96 4.72 7.51
N PHE A 50 -1.48 3.49 7.54
CA PHE A 50 -1.99 2.41 6.72
C PHE A 50 -2.34 1.19 7.58
N THR A 51 -3.31 0.41 7.10
CA THR A 51 -3.73 -0.85 7.71
C THR A 51 -3.38 -1.99 6.76
N GLU A 52 -2.54 -2.92 7.20
CA GLU A 52 -2.34 -4.21 6.54
C GLU A 52 -3.31 -5.23 7.13
N SER A 53 -3.94 -6.04 6.28
CA SER A 53 -4.86 -7.10 6.68
C SER A 53 -4.56 -8.39 5.93
N ASN A 54 -4.34 -9.47 6.69
CA ASN A 54 -4.00 -10.80 6.18
C ASN A 54 -5.04 -11.82 6.65
N THR A 55 -5.82 -12.36 5.71
CA THR A 55 -6.92 -13.29 6.01
C THR A 55 -6.63 -14.68 5.45
N ARG A 56 -6.93 -15.72 6.24
CA ARG A 56 -6.84 -17.14 5.83
C ARG A 56 -8.20 -17.80 5.97
N GLU A 57 -8.86 -18.13 4.87
CA GLU A 57 -10.05 -18.98 4.94
C GLU A 57 -9.66 -20.44 5.04
N ASN A 58 -10.34 -21.16 5.94
CA ASN A 58 -10.04 -22.54 6.24
C ASN A 58 -11.31 -23.40 6.20
N GLU A 59 -11.19 -24.59 5.63
CA GLU A 59 -12.23 -25.62 5.63
C GLU A 59 -11.87 -26.73 6.63
N LYS A 60 -12.79 -27.01 7.57
CA LYS A 60 -12.64 -28.13 8.52
C LYS A 60 -13.26 -29.40 7.93
N LYS A 61 -12.46 -30.43 7.71
CA LYS A 61 -12.92 -31.77 7.36
C LYS A 61 -13.24 -32.56 8.63
N LYS A 62 -14.43 -33.18 8.67
CA LYS A 62 -14.93 -33.96 9.81
C LYS A 62 -14.80 -35.47 9.53
N SER A 63 -14.52 -36.26 10.55
CA SER A 63 -14.72 -37.72 10.50
C SER A 63 -16.21 -38.04 10.46
N PHE A 64 -16.54 -39.28 10.08
CA PHE A 64 -17.90 -39.79 10.11
C PHE A 64 -18.52 -39.73 11.53
N GLY A 65 -17.69 -39.70 12.59
CA GLY A 65 -18.13 -39.50 13.97
C GLY A 65 -18.26 -38.03 14.41
N GLY A 66 -18.13 -37.05 13.51
CA GLY A 66 -18.33 -35.62 13.79
C GLY A 66 -17.10 -34.83 14.29
N SER A 67 -16.00 -35.52 14.61
CA SER A 67 -14.75 -34.87 15.05
C SER A 67 -14.01 -34.21 13.89
N THR A 68 -13.38 -33.04 14.09
CA THR A 68 -12.51 -32.44 13.06
C THR A 68 -11.24 -33.27 12.90
N VAL A 69 -10.94 -33.72 11.69
CA VAL A 69 -9.75 -34.53 11.38
C VAL A 69 -8.68 -33.77 10.59
N LYS A 70 -9.07 -32.70 9.87
CA LYS A 70 -8.12 -31.88 9.12
C LYS A 70 -8.66 -30.46 8.94
N VAL A 71 -7.78 -29.48 8.97
CA VAL A 71 -8.06 -28.10 8.56
C VAL A 71 -7.29 -27.85 7.27
N LEU A 72 -7.99 -27.41 6.23
CA LEU A 72 -7.42 -27.10 4.92
C LEU A 72 -7.52 -25.61 4.68
N GLN A 73 -6.41 -24.94 4.43
CA GLN A 73 -6.44 -23.55 3.97
C GLN A 73 -6.95 -23.49 2.52
N LYS A 74 -7.93 -22.63 2.27
CA LYS A 74 -8.57 -22.42 0.96
C LYS A 74 -7.99 -21.25 0.21
N ASN A 75 -7.83 -20.13 0.90
CA ASN A 75 -7.25 -18.92 0.35
C ASN A 75 -6.34 -18.25 1.37
N TYR A 76 -5.55 -17.32 0.85
CA TYR A 76 -4.86 -16.29 1.58
C TYR A 76 -5.11 -14.98 0.84
N THR A 77 -5.47 -13.94 1.57
CA THR A 77 -5.75 -12.61 1.02
C THR A 77 -4.98 -11.59 1.83
N ALA A 78 -4.29 -10.69 1.14
CA ALA A 78 -3.52 -9.62 1.74
C ALA A 78 -3.99 -8.28 1.16
N THR A 79 -4.40 -7.36 2.02
CA THR A 79 -4.88 -6.04 1.60
C THR A 79 -4.22 -4.93 2.39
N VAL A 80 -3.99 -3.79 1.75
CA VAL A 80 -3.53 -2.56 2.39
C VAL A 80 -4.57 -1.46 2.18
N LYS A 81 -4.96 -0.78 3.27
CA LYS A 81 -5.88 0.36 3.25
C LYS A 81 -5.22 1.61 3.82
N PHE A 82 -5.32 2.74 3.13
CA PHE A 82 -4.79 4.03 3.55
C PHE A 82 -5.45 5.19 2.79
N ALA A 83 -5.18 6.44 3.17
CA ALA A 83 -5.77 7.63 2.55
C ALA A 83 -4.70 8.57 1.98
N PHE A 84 -4.78 8.89 0.69
CA PHE A 84 -4.00 9.98 0.09
C PHE A 84 -4.62 11.34 0.42
N LEU A 85 -3.79 12.36 0.66
CA LEU A 85 -4.25 13.72 1.01
C LEU A 85 -4.07 14.76 -0.11
N GLU A 86 -3.31 14.45 -1.16
CA GLU A 86 -2.93 15.45 -2.17
C GLU A 86 -3.85 15.45 -3.39
N SER A 87 -4.95 16.19 -3.29
CA SER A 87 -5.96 16.30 -4.37
C SER A 87 -5.53 17.06 -5.63
N THR A 88 -4.35 17.69 -5.63
CA THR A 88 -3.76 18.38 -6.79
C THR A 88 -2.46 17.73 -7.26
N ASN A 89 -2.07 16.59 -6.70
CA ASN A 89 -0.90 15.84 -7.13
C ASN A 89 -1.27 14.87 -8.25
N ALA A 90 -0.62 15.01 -9.42
CA ALA A 90 -0.90 14.18 -10.57
C ALA A 90 -0.65 12.69 -10.30
N ASP A 91 0.38 12.32 -9.54
CA ASP A 91 0.73 10.92 -9.30
C ASP A 91 -0.23 10.25 -8.31
N VAL A 92 -0.73 10.99 -7.31
CA VAL A 92 -1.87 10.57 -6.49
C VAL A 92 -3.11 10.35 -7.34
N LEU A 93 -3.46 11.31 -8.18
CA LEU A 93 -4.66 11.20 -9.01
C LEU A 93 -4.54 10.05 -10.02
N LYS A 94 -3.34 9.78 -10.55
CA LYS A 94 -3.08 8.62 -11.42
C LYS A 94 -3.21 7.31 -10.67
N ALA A 95 -2.76 7.24 -9.41
CA ALA A 95 -2.97 6.07 -8.56
C ALA A 95 -4.47 5.79 -8.35
N VAL A 96 -5.25 6.82 -8.04
CA VAL A 96 -6.67 6.71 -7.68
C VAL A 96 -7.57 6.51 -8.90
N PHE A 97 -7.29 7.18 -10.03
CA PHE A 97 -8.18 7.19 -11.20
C PHE A 97 -7.57 6.53 -12.45
N GLY A 98 -6.31 6.12 -12.41
CA GLY A 98 -5.59 5.47 -13.50
C GLY A 98 -4.78 6.45 -14.37
N ASP A 99 -3.62 5.99 -14.85
CA ASP A 99 -2.63 6.85 -15.50
C ASP A 99 -3.16 7.54 -16.77
N THR A 100 -3.94 6.83 -17.60
CA THR A 100 -4.52 7.40 -18.84
C THR A 100 -5.66 8.39 -18.60
N ASN A 101 -6.15 8.47 -17.37
CA ASN A 101 -7.29 9.29 -16.99
C ASN A 101 -6.87 10.64 -16.39
N VAL A 102 -5.58 10.84 -16.09
CA VAL A 102 -5.05 12.10 -15.56
C VAL A 102 -4.11 12.70 -16.57
N VAL A 103 -4.50 13.85 -17.12
CA VAL A 103 -3.76 14.54 -18.18
C VAL A 103 -3.32 15.90 -17.66
N PRO A 104 -2.03 16.08 -17.34
CA PRO A 104 -1.46 17.39 -17.02
C PRO A 104 -1.27 18.20 -18.30
N ASP A 105 -1.63 19.48 -18.24
CA ASP A 105 -1.26 20.47 -19.25
C ASP A 105 0.14 21.00 -18.97
N ALA A 106 1.08 20.75 -19.90
CA ALA A 106 2.48 21.13 -19.72
C ALA A 106 2.74 22.65 -19.75
N LYS A 107 1.78 23.45 -20.24
CA LYS A 107 1.91 24.92 -20.33
C LYS A 107 1.30 25.61 -19.12
N THR A 108 0.13 25.16 -18.67
CA THR A 108 -0.61 25.81 -17.57
C THR A 108 -0.38 25.15 -16.21
N GLY A 109 -0.01 23.87 -16.19
CA GLY A 109 0.02 23.06 -14.97
C GLY A 109 -1.36 22.54 -14.54
N ASP A 110 -2.42 22.79 -15.33
CA ASP A 110 -3.76 22.31 -15.03
C ASP A 110 -3.84 20.77 -15.15
N LEU A 111 -4.69 20.16 -14.32
CA LEU A 111 -4.95 18.72 -14.35
C LEU A 111 -6.37 18.44 -14.83
N THR A 112 -6.50 17.62 -15.88
CA THR A 112 -7.79 17.03 -16.27
C THR A 112 -7.89 15.60 -15.76
N VAL A 113 -8.89 15.31 -14.92
CA VAL A 113 -9.14 13.98 -14.35
C VAL A 113 -10.44 13.36 -14.89
N LYS A 114 -10.34 12.22 -15.57
CA LYS A 114 -11.47 11.48 -16.14
C LYS A 114 -11.88 10.34 -15.20
N LYS A 115 -13.12 10.33 -14.73
CA LYS A 115 -13.67 9.23 -13.91
C LYS A 115 -14.47 8.28 -14.80
N ASN A 116 -14.16 6.99 -14.76
CA ASN A 116 -14.83 5.98 -15.58
C ASN A 116 -14.69 4.57 -14.97
N LYS A 117 -15.29 3.59 -15.62
CA LYS A 117 -15.34 2.18 -15.20
C LYS A 117 -14.08 1.36 -15.51
N LYS A 118 -12.99 1.98 -15.99
CA LYS A 118 -11.78 1.23 -16.33
C LYS A 118 -11.18 0.65 -15.05
N VAL A 119 -10.77 -0.61 -15.13
CA VAL A 119 -10.07 -1.30 -14.05
C VAL A 119 -8.69 -0.64 -13.88
N LEU A 120 -8.28 -0.39 -12.64
CA LEU A 120 -6.97 0.18 -12.33
C LEU A 120 -5.86 -0.84 -12.58
N PRO A 121 -4.68 -0.41 -13.06
CA PRO A 121 -3.58 -1.33 -13.33
C PRO A 121 -2.96 -1.88 -12.05
N HIS A 122 -2.22 -2.97 -12.20
CA HIS A 122 -1.32 -3.48 -11.18
C HIS A 122 -0.02 -2.65 -11.18
N ASN A 123 0.54 -2.44 -9.99
CA ASN A 123 1.76 -1.65 -9.78
C ASN A 123 2.59 -2.25 -8.65
N ALA A 124 3.87 -1.89 -8.59
CA ALA A 124 4.70 -2.14 -7.42
C ALA A 124 4.60 -0.95 -6.46
N TRP A 125 4.59 -1.21 -5.15
CA TRP A 125 4.42 -0.18 -4.13
C TRP A 125 5.41 -0.35 -2.98
N ILE A 126 5.81 0.76 -2.39
CA ILE A 126 6.60 0.81 -1.15
C ILE A 126 5.85 1.68 -0.15
N ILE A 127 5.78 1.23 1.10
CA ILE A 127 5.36 2.04 2.24
C ILE A 127 6.51 2.09 3.25
N ASP A 128 7.15 3.25 3.38
CA ASP A 128 8.27 3.50 4.29
C ASP A 128 7.80 4.16 5.58
N THR A 129 8.09 3.52 6.70
CA THR A 129 7.92 4.11 8.03
C THR A 129 9.24 4.18 8.77
N VAL A 130 9.35 5.14 9.68
CA VAL A 130 10.48 5.33 10.58
C VAL A 130 10.00 5.54 12.02
N ASP A 131 10.84 5.17 12.96
CA ASP A 131 10.77 5.54 14.37
C ASP A 131 12.19 5.90 14.78
N GLU A 132 12.47 7.17 15.03
CA GLU A 132 13.84 7.65 15.27
C GLU A 132 14.54 6.93 16.43
N SER A 133 13.76 6.43 17.40
CA SER A 133 14.29 5.72 18.56
C SER A 133 14.49 4.22 18.34
N VAL A 134 13.87 3.64 17.30
CA VAL A 134 13.81 2.19 17.08
C VAL A 134 14.43 1.77 15.76
N GLY A 135 14.11 2.44 14.65
CA GLY A 135 14.63 2.13 13.32
C GLY A 135 13.67 2.42 12.18
N ALA A 136 13.72 1.61 11.13
CA ALA A 136 12.91 1.77 9.92
C ALA A 136 12.24 0.45 9.52
N ILE A 137 10.99 0.54 9.08
CA ILE A 137 10.26 -0.58 8.49
C ILE A 137 9.84 -0.17 7.08
N ARG A 138 10.13 -1.05 6.12
CA ARG A 138 9.69 -0.90 4.75
C ARG A 138 8.75 -2.04 4.40
N THR A 139 7.54 -1.69 3.98
CA THR A 139 6.58 -2.61 3.38
C THR A 139 6.71 -2.53 1.86
N PHE A 140 7.13 -3.60 1.20
CA PHE A 140 7.22 -3.69 -0.25
C PHE A 140 6.14 -4.63 -0.80
N ILE A 141 5.35 -4.12 -1.73
CA ILE A 141 4.23 -4.82 -2.36
C ILE A 141 4.56 -4.96 -3.85
N PRO A 142 5.07 -6.12 -4.30
CA PRO A 142 5.55 -6.31 -5.67
C PRO A 142 4.43 -6.21 -6.70
N ASN A 143 3.20 -6.55 -6.31
CA ASN A 143 2.04 -6.60 -7.18
C ASN A 143 0.78 -6.15 -6.42
N GLY A 144 0.52 -4.85 -6.39
CA GLY A 144 -0.64 -4.25 -5.76
C GLY A 144 -1.60 -3.63 -6.77
N GLN A 145 -2.91 -3.82 -6.57
CA GLN A 145 -3.95 -3.18 -7.35
C GLN A 145 -4.95 -2.50 -6.42
N ILE A 146 -5.19 -1.20 -6.62
CA ILE A 146 -6.30 -0.51 -5.94
C ILE A 146 -7.62 -1.06 -6.50
N THR A 147 -8.43 -1.67 -5.64
CA THR A 147 -9.69 -2.32 -6.00
C THR A 147 -10.92 -1.52 -5.57
N ALA A 148 -10.76 -0.64 -4.57
CA ALA A 148 -11.81 0.26 -4.12
C ALA A 148 -11.26 1.64 -3.74
N VAL A 149 -12.08 2.65 -3.97
CA VAL A 149 -11.88 4.02 -3.49
C VAL A 149 -13.17 4.39 -2.76
N ASP A 150 -13.07 4.80 -1.49
CA ASP A 150 -14.23 5.21 -0.70
C ASP A 150 -14.79 6.56 -1.22
N ASP A 151 -15.90 7.02 -0.65
CA ASP A 151 -16.52 8.29 -1.01
C ASP A 151 -15.56 9.48 -0.84
N ILE A 152 -15.52 10.36 -1.85
CA ILE A 152 -14.66 11.55 -1.85
C ILE A 152 -15.47 12.73 -1.29
N ILE A 153 -15.19 13.08 -0.03
CA ILE A 153 -15.82 14.21 0.65
C ILE A 153 -15.11 15.51 0.25
N LYS A 154 -15.90 16.54 -0.08
CA LYS A 154 -15.40 17.88 -0.41
C LYS A 154 -16.14 18.92 0.42
N VAL A 155 -15.47 19.42 1.44
CA VAL A 155 -16.00 20.41 2.38
C VAL A 155 -14.95 21.47 2.65
N HIS A 156 -15.37 22.63 3.15
CA HIS A 156 -14.45 23.73 3.50
C HIS A 156 -13.79 23.54 4.88
N SER A 157 -14.31 22.62 5.69
CA SER A 157 -13.88 22.37 7.07
C SER A 157 -12.86 21.25 7.21
N ASP A 158 -12.48 20.60 6.11
CA ASP A 158 -11.59 19.43 6.10
C ASP A 158 -10.82 19.32 4.77
N VAL A 159 -9.79 18.50 4.73
CA VAL A 159 -8.99 18.19 3.54
C VAL A 159 -9.67 17.11 2.69
N ILE A 160 -9.46 17.16 1.37
CA ILE A 160 -9.96 16.10 0.48
C ILE A 160 -9.08 14.86 0.66
N GLN A 161 -9.70 13.73 0.95
CA GLN A 161 -9.00 12.44 1.11
C GLN A 161 -9.45 11.45 0.04
N TYR A 162 -8.52 10.61 -0.41
CA TYR A 162 -8.81 9.44 -1.24
C TYR A 162 -8.42 8.19 -0.48
N THR A 163 -9.38 7.65 0.25
CA THR A 163 -9.19 6.39 0.97
C THR A 163 -9.29 5.24 -0.03
N VAL A 164 -8.21 4.48 -0.16
CA VAL A 164 -8.07 3.38 -1.10
C VAL A 164 -7.95 2.05 -0.37
N THR A 165 -8.53 1.00 -0.95
CA THR A 165 -8.24 -0.39 -0.59
C THR A 165 -7.46 -1.02 -1.74
N MET A 166 -6.30 -1.57 -1.43
CA MET A 166 -5.41 -2.22 -2.37
C MET A 166 -5.33 -3.71 -2.06
N GLU A 167 -5.61 -4.54 -3.05
CA GLU A 167 -5.34 -5.98 -3.02
C GLU A 167 -3.86 -6.22 -3.35
N CYS A 168 -3.19 -7.05 -2.56
CA CYS A 168 -1.78 -7.41 -2.72
C CYS A 168 -1.71 -8.85 -3.24
N PHE A 169 -1.31 -9.00 -4.49
CA PHE A 169 -1.24 -10.30 -5.18
C PHE A 169 0.14 -10.94 -4.98
N GLU A 170 0.16 -12.27 -5.07
CA GLU A 170 1.40 -13.04 -5.06
C GLU A 170 2.31 -12.63 -6.24
N ASP A 171 3.60 -12.50 -5.95
CA ASP A 171 4.64 -12.43 -6.97
C ASP A 171 5.02 -13.83 -7.49
N SER A 172 6.03 -13.89 -8.35
CA SER A 172 6.53 -15.17 -8.89
C SER A 172 7.12 -16.11 -7.84
N SER A 173 7.40 -15.61 -6.63
CA SER A 173 7.92 -16.39 -5.50
C SER A 173 6.81 -16.82 -4.53
N GLY A 174 5.55 -16.45 -4.80
CA GLY A 174 4.40 -16.76 -3.94
C GLY A 174 4.23 -15.81 -2.76
N ASN A 175 4.86 -14.62 -2.78
CA ASN A 175 4.77 -13.65 -1.69
C ASN A 175 3.93 -12.43 -2.09
N ASN A 176 2.99 -12.03 -1.25
CA ASN A 176 2.13 -10.86 -1.49
C ASN A 176 2.76 -9.53 -1.03
N ILE A 177 3.47 -9.58 0.09
CA ILE A 177 4.06 -8.43 0.79
C ILE A 177 5.40 -8.86 1.39
N TYR A 178 6.38 -7.96 1.37
CA TYR A 178 7.66 -8.09 2.08
C TYR A 178 7.79 -6.99 3.12
N GLU A 179 8.16 -7.34 4.35
CA GLU A 179 8.57 -6.38 5.36
C GLU A 179 10.08 -6.46 5.58
N TYR A 180 10.77 -5.35 5.36
CA TYR A 180 12.17 -5.20 5.70
C TYR A 180 12.27 -4.35 6.97
N ILE A 181 12.96 -4.86 7.99
CA ILE A 181 13.09 -4.20 9.29
C ILE A 181 14.56 -3.89 9.52
N HIS A 182 14.87 -2.60 9.73
CA HIS A 182 16.16 -2.14 10.20
C HIS A 182 16.00 -1.59 11.61
N LYS A 183 16.82 -2.08 12.54
CA LYS A 183 16.86 -1.59 13.92
C LYS A 183 18.06 -0.69 14.10
N ASN A 184 17.86 0.47 14.72
CA ASN A 184 18.93 1.36 15.11
C ASN A 184 19.86 0.66 16.11
N SER A 185 21.17 0.88 15.95
CA SER A 185 22.22 0.31 16.78
C SER A 185 22.22 0.89 18.19
#